data_AF-C3Z1J3-F1
#
_entry.id   AF-C3Z1J3-F1
#
_cell.length_a   1.000
_cell.length_b   1.000
_cell.length_c   1.000
_cell.angle_alpha   90.00
_cell.angle_beta   90.00
_cell.angle_gamma   90.00
#
_symmetry.space_group_name_H-M   'P 1'
#
loop_
_entity.id
_entity.type
_entity.pdbx_description
1 polymer ?
#
loop_
_entity_poly.entity_id
_entity_poly.type
_entity_poly.pdbx_seq_one_letter_code
_entity_poly.pdbx_strand_id
1 'polypeptide(L)' 'PGRCLDPKKVGPCRAAIPRVFFNKETGQCEGFRWGGCQPNGNNFKTMEECENTC' A
#
# COMPACT_ATOMS: atom_id res chain seq x y z
N PRO A 1 -5.08 13.44 -0.16
CA PRO A 1 -3.81 13.54 0.61
C PRO A 1 -3.67 12.57 1.79
N GLY A 2 -4.70 12.36 2.64
CA GLY A 2 -4.56 11.58 3.87
C GLY A 2 -4.12 10.12 3.68
N ARG A 3 -4.69 9.41 2.69
CA ARG A 3 -4.42 7.98 2.46
C ARG A 3 -2.99 7.63 2.07
N CYS A 4 -2.21 8.57 1.53
CA CYS A 4 -0.82 8.33 1.11
C CYS A 4 0.15 8.40 2.29
N LEU A 5 -0.26 9.01 3.40
CA LEU A 5 0.58 9.18 4.59
C LEU A 5 0.37 8.07 5.63
N ASP A 6 -0.64 7.22 5.42
CA ASP A 6 -0.90 6.03 6.24
C ASP A 6 0.26 5.01 6.08
N PRO A 7 0.60 4.24 7.12
CA PRO A 7 1.59 3.18 6.99
C PRO A 7 1.07 2.03 6.12
N LYS A 8 1.98 1.24 5.51
CA LYS A 8 1.59 -0.05 4.91
C LYS A 8 0.89 -0.94 5.94
N LYS A 9 -0.20 -1.61 5.53
CA LYS A 9 -0.99 -2.48 6.42
C LYS A 9 -1.14 -3.89 5.85
N VAL A 10 -0.53 -4.87 6.53
CA VAL A 10 -0.66 -6.30 6.17
C VAL A 10 -2.05 -6.84 6.50
N GLY A 11 -2.61 -6.48 7.67
CA GLY A 11 -3.90 -7.00 8.14
C GLY A 11 -3.79 -8.39 8.78
N PRO A 12 -4.89 -8.92 9.35
CA PRO A 12 -4.86 -10.16 10.13
C PRO A 12 -4.90 -11.46 9.30
N CYS A 13 -5.29 -11.37 8.03
CA CYS A 13 -5.33 -12.52 7.13
C CYS A 13 -3.92 -12.93 6.69
N ARG A 14 -3.76 -14.20 6.27
CA ARG A 14 -2.45 -14.84 6.04
C ARG A 14 -2.13 -15.13 4.56
N ALA A 15 -2.84 -14.49 3.62
CA ALA A 15 -2.45 -14.53 2.22
C ALA A 15 -1.18 -13.68 1.99
N ALA A 16 -0.50 -13.86 0.86
CA ALA A 16 0.69 -13.10 0.48
C ALA A 16 0.45 -12.35 -0.83
N ILE A 17 -0.51 -11.43 -0.85
CA ILE A 17 -0.94 -10.75 -2.07
C ILE A 17 0.00 -9.57 -2.37
N PRO A 18 0.66 -9.50 -3.55
CA PRO A 18 1.42 -8.32 -3.94
C PRO A 18 0.53 -7.08 -3.99
N ARG A 19 0.96 -6.02 -3.33
CA ARG A 19 0.35 -4.68 -3.34
C ARG A 19 1.44 -3.62 -3.31
N VAL A 20 1.05 -2.38 -3.55
CA VAL A 20 1.92 -1.20 -3.52
C VAL A 20 1.42 -0.23 -2.47
N PHE A 21 2.33 0.45 -1.78
CA PHE A 21 2.02 1.55 -0.86
C PHE A 21 2.98 2.72 -1.14
N PHE A 22 2.56 3.94 -0.88
CA PHE A 22 3.43 5.11 -0.90
C PHE A 22 4.27 5.15 0.38
N ASN A 23 5.59 5.11 0.23
CA ASN A 23 6.53 5.28 1.32
C ASN A 23 6.92 6.76 1.44
N LYS A 24 6.38 7.43 2.45
CA LYS A 24 6.67 8.84 2.72
C LYS A 24 8.12 9.13 3.16
N GLU A 25 8.87 8.11 3.60
CA GLU A 25 10.27 8.27 4.00
C GLU A 25 11.18 8.38 2.78
N THR A 26 10.89 7.60 1.73
CA THR A 26 11.63 7.61 0.46
C THR A 26 10.99 8.53 -0.58
N GLY A 27 9.72 8.89 -0.40
CA GLY A 27 8.92 9.63 -1.36
C GLY A 27 8.52 8.81 -2.59
N GLN A 28 8.51 7.47 -2.48
CA GLN A 28 8.32 6.56 -3.60
C GLN A 28 7.23 5.53 -3.33
N CYS A 29 6.63 5.01 -4.40
CA CYS A 29 5.73 3.86 -4.33
C CYS A 29 6.57 2.57 -4.24
N GLU A 30 6.26 1.72 -3.26
CA GLU A 30 7.00 0.51 -2.94
C GLU A 30 6.10 -0.71 -2.80
N GLY A 31 6.62 -1.88 -3.16
CA GLY A 31 5.90 -3.15 -3.06
C GLY A 31 5.85 -3.69 -1.63
N PHE A 32 4.72 -4.31 -1.25
CA PHE A 32 4.59 -5.07 -0.02
C PHE A 32 3.63 -6.27 -0.18
N ARG A 33 3.62 -7.15 0.83
CA ARG A 33 2.67 -8.27 0.91
C ARG A 33 1.49 -7.91 1.80
N TRP A 34 0.30 -7.87 1.22
CA TRP A 34 -0.95 -7.68 1.94
C TRP A 34 -1.58 -9.04 2.28
N GLY A 35 -2.08 -9.15 3.52
CA GLY A 35 -2.65 -10.36 4.10
C GLY A 35 -3.95 -10.84 3.46
N GLY A 36 -4.58 -10.02 2.63
CA GLY A 36 -5.82 -10.36 1.91
C GLY A 36 -7.12 -9.86 2.56
N CYS A 37 -7.05 -9.17 3.71
CA CYS A 37 -8.22 -8.52 4.30
C CYS A 37 -7.86 -7.23 5.06
N GLN A 38 -8.90 -6.42 5.34
CA GLN A 38 -8.82 -5.17 6.11
C GLN A 38 -7.70 -4.21 5.68
N PRO A 39 -7.60 -3.86 4.39
CA PRO A 39 -6.61 -2.88 3.93
C PRO A 39 -6.95 -1.49 4.50
N ASN A 40 -5.96 -0.61 4.57
CA ASN A 40 -6.19 0.82 4.68
C ASN A 40 -6.10 1.47 3.29
N GLY A 41 -6.14 2.81 3.23
CA GLY A 41 -6.11 3.55 1.97
C GLY A 41 -4.77 3.52 1.24
N ASN A 42 -3.66 3.24 1.93
CA ASN A 42 -2.33 3.11 1.34
C ASN A 42 -2.07 1.67 0.84
N ASN A 43 -2.90 1.22 -0.11
CA ASN A 43 -2.87 -0.14 -0.62
C ASN A 43 -3.39 -0.18 -2.06
N PHE A 44 -2.46 -0.11 -3.01
CA PHE A 44 -2.71 -0.06 -4.44
C PHE A 44 -2.39 -1.40 -5.12
N LYS A 45 -3.03 -1.67 -6.25
CA LYS A 45 -2.81 -2.91 -7.00
C LYS A 45 -1.57 -2.83 -7.90
N THR A 46 -1.26 -1.64 -8.41
CA THR A 46 -0.15 -1.41 -9.33
C THR A 46 0.70 -0.21 -8.90
N MET A 47 1.91 -0.13 -9.45
CA MET A 47 2.80 1.02 -9.21
C MET A 47 2.19 2.31 -9.76
N GLU A 48 1.68 2.25 -10.99
CA GLU A 48 1.01 3.37 -11.67
C GLU A 48 -0.18 3.91 -10.87
N GLU A 49 -1.00 3.05 -10.26
CA GLU A 49 -2.13 3.50 -9.42
C GLU A 49 -1.66 4.29 -8.21
N CYS A 50 -0.54 3.87 -7.59
CA CYS A 50 0.06 4.56 -6.46
C CYS A 50 0.66 5.92 -6.90
N GLU A 51 1.46 5.93 -7.97
CA GLU A 51 2.14 7.12 -8.48
C GLU A 51 1.14 8.19 -8.97
N ASN A 52 0.06 7.79 -9.64
CA ASN A 52 -1.00 8.70 -10.05
C ASN A 52 -1.83 9.23 -8.87
N THR A 53 -1.74 8.60 -7.69
CA THR A 53 -2.55 8.95 -6.52
C THR A 53 -1.83 9.87 -5.53
N CYS A 54 -0.52 9.73 -5.30
CA CYS A 54 0.12 10.13 -4.03
C CYS A 54 1.12 11.31 -4.03
#